data_AF-A0AAW3DC48-F1
#
_entry.id   AF-A0AAW3DC48-F1
#
_cell.length_a   1.000
_cell.length_b   1.000
_cell.length_c   1.000
_cell.angle_alpha   90.00
_cell.angle_beta   90.00
_cell.angle_gamma   90.00
#
_symmetry.space_group_name_H-M   'P 1'
#
loop_
_entity.id
_entity.type
_entity.pdbx_description
1 polymer ?
#
loop_
_entity_poly.entity_id
_entity_poly.type
_entity_poly.pdbx_seq_one_letter_code
_entity_poly.pdbx_strand_id
1 'polypeptide(L)'
;MSTNLNLVKIIFVINIIFITLSFYFQSELSSNLAVLCAAISLMTSVIFDKKIFNSNLFLFLSTLPIYLIIPLYQNPMFATLLITLLISALVYKKQVFELFNFGEIKDIKIWLAVALVSVVTSISLIVWGILTSELTGVGEATSQELAKLSTIVILMLIPVGALLNAIVEEVIFRGIIQTELTKVFNISVAIFLQAFLFAGFHYAGGFPNGLIGFAMTFVYACALGLMRYKVKGVLAPIITHTFADMTILIFLWVYF
;
A
#
# COMPACT_ATOMS: atom_id res chain seq x y z
N MET A 1 22.18 2.86 21.11
CA MET A 1 20.86 3.24 20.53
C MET A 1 19.97 3.67 21.70
N SER A 2 19.29 4.83 21.65
CA SER A 2 18.57 5.34 22.84
C SER A 2 17.38 4.45 23.20
N THR A 3 17.11 4.28 24.51
CA THR A 3 15.99 3.47 25.03
C THR A 3 14.65 3.87 24.41
N ASN A 4 14.45 5.17 24.19
CA ASN A 4 13.27 5.74 23.55
C ASN A 4 13.06 5.24 22.11
N LEU A 5 14.14 5.10 21.32
CA LEU A 5 14.04 4.63 19.94
C LEU A 5 13.71 3.13 19.88
N ASN A 6 14.21 2.33 20.83
CA ASN A 6 13.84 0.91 20.92
C ASN A 6 12.35 0.75 21.25
N LEU A 7 11.82 1.57 22.16
CA LEU A 7 10.40 1.56 22.49
C LEU A 7 9.53 1.87 21.27
N VAL A 8 9.87 2.94 20.52
CA VAL A 8 9.18 3.34 19.28
C VAL A 8 9.14 2.20 18.26
N LYS A 9 10.26 1.49 18.07
CA LYS A 9 10.33 0.31 17.17
C LYS A 9 9.42 -0.83 17.60
N ILE A 10 9.47 -1.20 18.88
CA ILE A 10 8.70 -2.32 19.42
C ILE A 10 7.21 -2.03 19.27
N ILE A 11 6.77 -0.82 19.66
CA ILE A 11 5.36 -0.42 19.56
C ILE A 11 4.91 -0.38 18.10
N PHE A 12 5.76 0.07 17.17
CA PHE A 12 5.44 0.04 15.75
C PHE A 12 5.22 -1.38 15.21
N VAL A 13 6.08 -2.34 15.58
CA VAL A 13 5.92 -3.75 15.18
C VAL A 13 4.64 -4.34 15.77
N ILE A 14 4.35 -4.06 17.05
CA ILE A 14 3.09 -4.46 17.69
C ILE A 14 1.89 -3.90 16.91
N ASN A 15 1.94 -2.63 16.52
CA ASN A 15 0.90 -1.99 15.72
C ASN A 15 0.65 -2.73 14.39
N ILE A 16 1.71 -3.05 13.64
CA ILE A 16 1.60 -3.83 12.40
C ILE A 16 0.90 -5.18 12.64
N ILE A 17 1.28 -5.88 13.70
CA ILE A 17 0.69 -7.18 14.04
C ILE A 17 -0.81 -7.02 14.30
N PHE A 18 -1.21 -6.09 15.19
CA PHE A 18 -2.63 -5.93 15.53
C PHE A 18 -3.48 -5.43 14.37
N ILE A 19 -2.96 -4.53 13.52
CA ILE A 19 -3.64 -4.14 12.28
C ILE A 19 -3.86 -5.36 11.38
N THR A 20 -2.82 -6.18 11.17
CA THR A 20 -2.94 -7.37 10.31
C THR A 20 -3.89 -8.42 10.89
N LEU A 21 -3.85 -8.62 12.22
CA LEU A 21 -4.80 -9.51 12.91
C LEU A 21 -6.24 -9.03 12.80
N SER A 22 -6.47 -7.71 12.79
CA SER A 22 -7.81 -7.15 12.58
C SER A 22 -8.38 -7.50 11.21
N PHE A 23 -7.54 -7.52 10.18
CA PHE A 23 -7.93 -7.94 8.83
C PHE A 23 -8.27 -9.44 8.75
N TYR A 24 -7.54 -10.26 9.52
CA TYR A 24 -7.72 -11.71 9.52
C TYR A 24 -8.96 -12.14 10.30
N PHE A 25 -9.12 -11.65 11.54
CA PHE A 25 -10.19 -12.09 12.43
C PHE A 25 -11.51 -11.36 12.23
N GLN A 26 -11.49 -10.12 11.71
CA GLN A 26 -12.67 -9.30 11.46
C GLN A 26 -13.64 -9.21 12.66
N SER A 27 -13.10 -9.32 13.88
CA SER A 27 -13.87 -9.24 15.12
C SER A 27 -13.81 -7.82 15.68
N GLU A 28 -14.86 -7.41 16.39
CA GLU A 28 -14.90 -6.11 17.07
C GLU A 28 -13.70 -5.94 18.02
N LEU A 29 -13.35 -6.98 18.77
CA LEU A 29 -12.19 -6.99 19.66
C LEU A 29 -10.89 -6.72 18.90
N SER A 30 -10.65 -7.43 17.79
CA SER A 30 -9.44 -7.24 17.00
C SER A 30 -9.35 -5.84 16.37
N SER A 31 -10.48 -5.28 15.92
CA SER A 31 -10.54 -3.92 15.38
C SER A 31 -10.26 -2.87 16.46
N ASN A 32 -10.87 -3.02 17.64
CA ASN A 32 -10.63 -2.11 18.78
C ASN A 32 -9.17 -2.16 19.26
N LEU A 33 -8.56 -3.35 19.28
CA LEU A 33 -7.14 -3.50 19.60
C LEU A 33 -6.24 -2.86 18.54
N ALA A 34 -6.56 -2.98 17.26
CA ALA A 34 -5.82 -2.31 16.19
C ALA A 34 -5.87 -0.78 16.33
N VAL A 35 -7.05 -0.19 16.58
CA VAL A 35 -7.21 1.24 16.83
C VAL A 35 -6.38 1.69 18.04
N LEU A 36 -6.47 0.96 19.15
CA LEU A 36 -5.71 1.25 20.37
C LEU A 36 -4.19 1.19 20.13
N CYS A 37 -3.70 0.12 19.50
CA CYS A 37 -2.28 -0.03 19.20
C CYS A 37 -1.77 1.05 18.22
N ALA A 38 -2.57 1.42 17.22
CA ALA A 38 -2.22 2.48 16.28
C ALA A 38 -2.17 3.85 16.97
N ALA A 39 -3.12 4.15 17.86
CA ALA A 39 -3.11 5.36 18.67
C ALA A 39 -1.88 5.43 19.59
N ILE A 40 -1.58 4.35 20.31
CA ILE A 40 -0.39 4.27 21.18
C ILE A 40 0.90 4.45 20.37
N SER A 41 0.99 3.83 19.19
CA SER A 41 2.15 3.97 18.30
C SER A 41 2.33 5.40 17.82
N LEU A 42 1.25 6.06 17.39
CA LEU A 42 1.26 7.47 17.02
C LEU A 42 1.69 8.36 18.18
N MET A 43 1.09 8.23 19.36
CA MET A 43 1.44 8.99 20.56
C MET A 43 2.92 8.81 20.93
N THR A 44 3.41 7.57 20.91
CA THR A 44 4.81 7.25 21.20
C THR A 44 5.74 7.96 20.21
N SER A 45 5.42 7.97 18.91
CA SER A 45 6.23 8.69 17.91
C SER A 45 6.20 10.22 18.08
N VAL A 46 5.08 10.78 18.56
CA VAL A 46 4.99 12.23 18.84
C VAL A 46 5.85 12.61 20.04
N ILE A 47 5.83 11.80 21.10
CA ILE A 47 6.50 12.09 22.39
C ILE A 47 8.00 11.80 22.32
N PHE A 48 8.39 10.66 21.74
CA PHE A 48 9.75 10.11 21.92
C PHE A 48 10.65 10.25 20.68
N ASP A 49 10.16 9.89 19.48
CA ASP A 49 10.92 10.03 18.22
C ASP A 49 9.97 10.08 17.01
N LYS A 50 10.03 11.19 16.29
CA LYS A 50 9.15 11.51 15.16
C LYS A 50 9.53 10.82 13.84
N LYS A 51 10.62 10.05 13.78
CA LYS A 51 11.13 9.43 12.53
C LYS A 51 10.10 8.57 11.79
N ILE A 52 9.13 7.98 12.49
CA ILE A 52 8.08 7.12 11.94
C ILE A 52 6.67 7.71 12.10
N PHE A 53 6.58 9.03 12.31
CA PHE A 53 5.32 9.70 12.59
C PHE A 53 4.32 9.57 11.44
N ASN A 54 4.73 9.78 10.18
CA ASN A 54 3.77 9.78 9.07
C ASN A 54 3.23 8.36 8.82
N SER A 55 4.07 7.34 9.00
CA SER A 55 3.67 5.94 8.94
C SER A 55 2.64 5.62 10.02
N ASN A 56 2.90 6.03 11.28
CA ASN A 56 1.96 5.83 12.37
C ASN A 56 0.66 6.61 12.18
N LEU A 57 0.73 7.82 11.65
CA LEU A 57 -0.44 8.64 11.36
C LEU A 57 -1.31 7.98 10.29
N PHE A 58 -0.70 7.55 9.18
CA PHE A 58 -1.41 6.83 8.12
C PHE A 58 -2.07 5.56 8.66
N LEU A 59 -1.32 4.74 9.43
CA LEU A 59 -1.85 3.50 9.99
C LEU A 59 -2.99 3.75 10.98
N PHE A 60 -2.87 4.75 11.85
CA PHE A 60 -3.96 5.15 12.75
C PHE A 60 -5.21 5.58 11.98
N LEU A 61 -5.05 6.49 11.01
CA LEU A 61 -6.15 6.94 10.16
C LEU A 61 -6.79 5.77 9.40
N SER A 62 -6.00 4.81 8.93
CA SER A 62 -6.50 3.60 8.24
C SER A 62 -7.35 2.69 9.13
N THR A 63 -7.19 2.75 10.46
CA THR A 63 -8.04 2.00 11.41
C THR A 63 -9.36 2.68 11.71
N LEU A 64 -9.53 3.95 11.30
CA LEU A 64 -10.77 4.70 11.51
C LEU A 64 -11.69 4.56 10.29
N PRO A 65 -13.03 4.62 10.49
CA PRO A 65 -13.97 4.58 9.40
C PRO A 65 -14.05 5.94 8.69
N ILE A 66 -12.95 6.40 8.09
CA ILE A 66 -12.83 7.73 7.45
C ILE A 66 -13.89 7.93 6.37
N TYR A 67 -14.28 6.85 5.68
CA TYR A 67 -15.34 6.87 4.66
C TYR A 67 -16.71 7.31 5.22
N LEU A 68 -16.97 7.14 6.53
CA LEU A 68 -18.19 7.63 7.18
C LEU A 68 -18.14 9.14 7.45
N ILE A 69 -16.94 9.71 7.58
CA ILE A 69 -16.72 11.11 7.92
C ILE A 69 -16.66 11.98 6.65
N ILE A 70 -16.02 11.45 5.60
CA ILE A 70 -15.85 12.13 4.31
C ILE A 70 -16.47 11.25 3.22
N PRO A 71 -17.80 11.33 3.01
CA PRO A 71 -18.49 10.51 2.00
C PRO A 71 -18.17 10.93 0.55
N LEU A 72 -17.21 11.83 0.34
CA LEU A 72 -16.81 12.36 -0.97
C LEU A 72 -15.90 11.40 -1.76
N TYR A 73 -15.37 10.34 -1.17
CA TYR A 73 -14.46 9.42 -1.88
C TYR A 73 -14.74 7.94 -1.58
N GLN A 74 -15.07 7.18 -2.62
CA GLN A 74 -15.21 5.71 -2.54
C GLN A 74 -13.86 4.98 -2.38
N ASN A 75 -12.73 5.70 -2.34
CA ASN A 75 -11.41 5.13 -2.08
C ASN A 75 -10.90 5.59 -0.69
N PRO A 76 -11.09 4.79 0.38
CA PRO A 76 -10.71 5.16 1.74
C PRO A 76 -9.21 5.35 1.91
N MET A 77 -8.39 4.63 1.15
CA MET A 77 -6.93 4.73 1.20
C MET A 77 -6.44 6.07 0.64
N PHE A 78 -7.02 6.52 -0.48
CA PHE A 78 -6.71 7.85 -1.02
C PHE A 78 -7.09 8.98 -0.06
N ALA A 79 -8.28 8.91 0.54
CA ALA A 79 -8.71 9.88 1.55
C ALA A 79 -7.75 9.90 2.76
N THR A 80 -7.36 8.71 3.25
CA THR A 80 -6.38 8.54 4.34
C THR A 80 -5.03 9.16 3.96
N LEU A 81 -4.54 8.93 2.74
CA LEU A 81 -3.30 9.54 2.25
C LEU A 81 -3.40 11.06 2.22
N LEU A 82 -4.49 11.63 1.68
CA LEU A 82 -4.67 13.08 1.62
C LEU A 82 -4.66 13.72 3.01
N ILE A 83 -5.38 13.14 3.97
CA ILE A 83 -5.40 13.63 5.36
C ILE A 83 -4.01 13.51 5.99
N THR A 84 -3.33 12.37 5.77
CA THR A 84 -1.96 12.15 6.24
C THR A 84 -1.05 13.25 5.71
N LEU A 85 -1.03 13.48 4.39
CA LEU A 85 -0.18 14.48 3.75
C LEU A 85 -0.50 15.91 4.20
N LEU A 86 -1.78 16.24 4.40
CA LEU A 86 -2.20 17.54 4.92
C LEU A 86 -1.62 17.77 6.33
N ILE A 87 -1.75 16.81 7.24
CA ILE A 87 -1.18 16.90 8.58
C ILE A 87 0.36 16.90 8.52
N SER A 88 0.96 16.05 7.68
CA SER A 88 2.42 16.00 7.46
C SER A 88 2.96 17.34 6.96
N ALA A 89 2.26 18.02 6.05
CA ALA A 89 2.65 19.33 5.56
C ALA A 89 2.56 20.41 6.68
N LEU A 90 1.58 20.32 7.56
CA LEU A 90 1.47 21.22 8.73
C LEU A 90 2.62 20.98 9.73
N VAL A 91 3.04 19.74 9.94
CA VAL A 91 4.09 19.37 10.90
C VAL A 91 5.50 19.58 10.35
N TYR A 92 5.77 19.14 9.12
CA TYR A 92 7.11 19.09 8.50
C TYR A 92 7.33 20.13 7.39
N LYS A 93 6.30 20.90 7.04
CA LYS A 93 6.37 21.92 5.99
C LYS A 93 6.92 21.31 4.68
N LYS A 94 7.94 21.95 4.09
CA LYS A 94 8.56 21.53 2.82
C LYS A 94 9.28 20.18 2.90
N GLN A 95 9.59 19.65 4.08
CA GLN A 95 10.28 18.36 4.20
C GLN A 95 9.38 17.18 3.79
N VAL A 96 8.05 17.38 3.71
CA VAL A 96 7.12 16.36 3.20
C VAL A 96 7.44 15.94 1.76
N PHE A 97 8.05 16.82 0.96
CA PHE A 97 8.42 16.52 -0.42
C PHE A 97 9.54 15.46 -0.53
N GLU A 98 10.31 15.22 0.53
CA GLU A 98 11.31 14.14 0.57
C GLU A 98 10.65 12.75 0.44
N LEU A 99 9.37 12.62 0.77
CA LEU A 99 8.59 11.38 0.66
C LEU A 99 8.26 11.03 -0.80
N PHE A 100 8.40 12.00 -1.73
CA PHE A 100 8.01 11.89 -3.14
C PHE A 100 9.21 11.82 -4.09
N ASN A 101 10.37 11.36 -3.61
CA ASN A 101 11.53 11.23 -4.48
C ASN A 101 11.26 10.22 -5.61
N PHE A 102 11.25 10.68 -6.86
CA PHE A 102 11.05 9.83 -8.03
C PHE A 102 12.26 8.93 -8.32
N GLY A 103 13.46 9.32 -7.88
CA GLY A 103 14.70 8.60 -8.18
C GLY A 103 15.10 8.74 -9.64
N GLU A 104 16.15 8.01 -10.03
CA GLU A 104 16.66 8.01 -11.41
C GLU A 104 16.81 6.58 -11.94
N ILE A 105 16.24 6.29 -13.11
CA ILE A 105 16.35 5.00 -13.79
C ILE A 105 17.41 5.11 -14.88
N LYS A 106 18.68 4.92 -14.52
CA LYS A 106 19.83 5.06 -15.44
C LYS A 106 20.35 3.72 -16.01
N ASP A 107 20.10 2.62 -15.31
CA ASP A 107 20.63 1.30 -15.67
C ASP A 107 19.56 0.46 -16.40
N ILE A 108 19.92 -0.10 -17.55
CA ILE A 108 19.08 -1.03 -18.33
C ILE A 108 18.64 -2.23 -17.49
N LYS A 109 19.44 -2.66 -16.51
CA LYS A 109 19.08 -3.75 -15.59
C LYS A 109 17.83 -3.43 -14.78
N ILE A 110 17.59 -2.15 -14.44
CA ILE A 110 16.37 -1.74 -13.75
C ILE A 110 15.18 -1.87 -14.68
N TRP A 111 15.29 -1.42 -15.93
CA TRP A 111 14.21 -1.59 -16.93
C TRP A 111 13.90 -3.06 -17.21
N LEU A 112 14.92 -3.92 -17.28
CA LEU A 112 14.73 -5.36 -17.38
C LEU A 112 14.02 -5.93 -16.14
N ALA A 113 14.36 -5.44 -14.94
CA ALA A 113 13.67 -5.84 -13.71
C ALA A 113 12.20 -5.36 -13.69
N VAL A 114 11.92 -4.13 -14.13
CA VAL A 114 10.55 -3.61 -14.29
C VAL A 114 9.77 -4.52 -15.24
N ALA A 115 10.30 -4.77 -16.44
CA ALA A 115 9.64 -5.63 -17.42
C ALA A 115 9.41 -7.05 -16.91
N LEU A 116 10.43 -7.66 -16.28
CA LEU A 116 10.33 -9.01 -15.74
C LEU A 116 9.28 -9.09 -14.63
N VAL A 117 9.31 -8.18 -13.66
CA VAL A 117 8.35 -8.16 -12.56
C VAL A 117 6.94 -7.93 -13.10
N SER A 118 6.74 -6.97 -14.01
CA SER A 118 5.44 -6.73 -14.62
C SER A 118 4.90 -7.99 -15.34
N VAL A 119 5.71 -8.66 -16.16
CA VAL A 119 5.28 -9.88 -16.87
C VAL A 119 4.93 -11.01 -15.90
N VAL A 120 5.79 -11.28 -14.91
CA VAL A 120 5.56 -12.35 -13.93
C VAL A 120 4.33 -12.05 -13.10
N THR A 121 4.16 -10.80 -12.64
CA THR A 121 2.98 -10.39 -11.88
C THR A 121 1.71 -10.49 -12.71
N SER A 122 1.72 -10.03 -13.97
CA SER A 122 0.55 -10.14 -14.86
C SER A 122 0.10 -11.59 -15.07
N ILE A 123 1.05 -12.50 -15.36
CA ILE A 123 0.74 -13.93 -15.51
C ILE A 123 0.18 -14.48 -14.20
N SER A 124 0.83 -14.16 -13.08
CA SER A 124 0.42 -14.68 -11.76
C SER A 124 -0.98 -14.20 -11.37
N LEU A 125 -1.33 -12.94 -11.67
CA LEU A 125 -2.64 -12.35 -11.43
C LEU A 125 -3.73 -13.03 -12.26
N ILE A 126 -3.48 -13.27 -13.56
CA ILE A 126 -4.43 -13.95 -14.44
C ILE A 126 -4.65 -15.39 -13.97
N VAL A 127 -3.57 -16.12 -13.67
CA VAL A 127 -3.65 -17.50 -13.18
C VAL A 127 -4.41 -17.54 -11.86
N TRP A 128 -4.10 -16.66 -10.91
CA TRP A 128 -4.83 -16.57 -9.64
C TRP A 128 -6.32 -16.26 -9.87
N GLY A 129 -6.62 -15.30 -10.74
CA GLY A 129 -8.00 -14.88 -11.04
C GLY A 129 -8.85 -15.98 -11.66
N ILE A 130 -8.27 -16.78 -12.57
CA ILE A 130 -8.96 -17.94 -13.18
C ILE A 130 -9.19 -19.06 -12.16
N LEU A 131 -8.22 -19.28 -11.26
CA LEU A 131 -8.31 -20.34 -10.24
C LEU A 131 -9.18 -19.95 -9.04
N THR A 132 -9.50 -18.67 -8.89
CA THR A 132 -10.36 -18.18 -7.80
C THR A 132 -11.82 -18.35 -8.21
N SER A 133 -12.57 -19.15 -7.43
CA SER A 133 -13.95 -19.52 -7.75
C SER A 133 -14.96 -18.38 -7.62
N GLU A 134 -14.68 -17.38 -6.77
CA GLU A 134 -15.56 -16.23 -6.53
C GLU A 134 -14.74 -14.95 -6.37
N LEU A 135 -15.09 -13.92 -7.15
CA LEU A 135 -14.61 -12.55 -6.92
C LEU A 135 -15.20 -12.04 -5.60
N THR A 136 -14.38 -11.35 -4.82
CA THR A 136 -14.81 -10.69 -3.59
C THR A 136 -14.11 -9.33 -3.44
N GLY A 137 -14.62 -8.50 -2.52
CA GLY A 137 -14.02 -7.20 -2.21
C GLY A 137 -14.00 -6.25 -3.40
N VAL A 138 -12.89 -5.53 -3.60
CA VAL A 138 -12.78 -4.53 -4.68
C VAL A 138 -12.86 -5.14 -6.08
N GLY A 139 -12.52 -6.43 -6.25
CA GLY A 139 -12.58 -7.09 -7.56
C GLY A 139 -14.01 -7.21 -8.09
N GLU A 140 -14.93 -7.67 -7.23
CA GLU A 140 -16.35 -7.81 -7.57
C GLU A 140 -16.98 -6.43 -7.85
N ALA A 141 -16.79 -5.47 -6.94
CA ALA A 141 -17.33 -4.12 -7.10
C ALA A 141 -16.80 -3.44 -8.38
N THR A 142 -15.51 -3.59 -8.68
CA THR A 142 -14.91 -3.01 -9.90
C THR A 142 -15.46 -3.66 -11.16
N SER A 143 -15.59 -4.99 -11.19
CA SER A 143 -16.20 -5.71 -12.33
C SER A 143 -17.62 -5.22 -12.61
N GLN A 144 -18.45 -5.11 -11.57
CA GLN A 144 -19.84 -4.64 -11.70
C GLN A 144 -19.93 -3.20 -12.21
N GLU A 145 -19.03 -2.32 -11.80
CA GLU A 145 -18.99 -0.95 -12.31
C GLU A 145 -18.51 -0.88 -13.76
N LEU A 146 -17.47 -1.65 -14.13
CA LEU A 146 -16.97 -1.70 -15.51
C LEU A 146 -18.03 -2.22 -16.48
N ALA A 147 -18.84 -3.20 -16.08
CA ALA A 147 -19.93 -3.75 -16.90
C ALA A 147 -21.01 -2.72 -17.29
N LYS A 148 -21.11 -1.60 -16.56
CA LYS A 148 -22.08 -0.52 -16.83
C LYS A 148 -21.56 0.51 -17.84
N LEU A 149 -20.28 0.46 -18.20
CA LEU A 149 -19.61 1.49 -18.99
C LEU A 149 -19.47 1.07 -20.45
N SER A 150 -19.36 2.04 -21.35
CA SER A 150 -19.06 1.76 -22.76
C SER A 150 -17.59 1.40 -22.93
N THR A 151 -17.27 0.59 -23.95
CA THR A 151 -15.90 0.18 -24.28
C THR A 151 -14.93 1.35 -24.38
N ILE A 152 -15.36 2.46 -25.01
CA ILE A 152 -14.52 3.65 -25.18
C ILE A 152 -14.17 4.28 -23.83
N VAL A 153 -15.15 4.36 -22.92
CA VAL A 153 -14.94 4.89 -21.56
C VAL A 153 -13.98 3.98 -20.78
N ILE A 154 -14.15 2.66 -20.87
CA ILE A 154 -13.29 1.67 -20.22
C ILE A 154 -11.83 1.79 -20.71
N LEU A 155 -11.61 1.85 -22.03
CA LEU A 155 -10.27 1.98 -22.61
C LEU A 155 -9.54 3.26 -22.17
N MET A 156 -10.29 4.34 -21.86
CA MET A 156 -9.71 5.56 -21.29
C MET A 156 -9.49 5.45 -19.77
N LEU A 157 -10.41 4.80 -19.05
CA LEU A 157 -10.34 4.68 -17.59
C LEU A 157 -9.24 3.72 -17.14
N ILE A 158 -9.01 2.61 -17.84
CA ILE A 158 -8.04 1.59 -17.40
C ILE A 158 -6.64 2.18 -17.19
N PRO A 159 -6.02 2.88 -18.16
CA PRO A 159 -4.67 3.43 -17.96
C PRO A 159 -4.62 4.51 -16.86
N VAL A 160 -5.65 5.35 -16.78
CA VAL A 160 -5.69 6.46 -15.81
C VAL A 160 -5.94 5.93 -14.39
N GLY A 161 -6.91 5.04 -14.22
CA GLY A 161 -7.24 4.41 -12.96
C GLY A 161 -6.07 3.59 -12.40
N ALA A 162 -5.44 2.77 -13.25
CA ALA A 162 -4.26 1.99 -12.88
C ALA A 162 -3.10 2.90 -12.45
N LEU A 163 -2.82 3.96 -13.21
CA LEU A 163 -1.74 4.89 -12.86
C LEU A 163 -2.02 5.63 -11.53
N LEU A 164 -3.26 6.11 -11.35
CA LEU A 164 -3.64 6.81 -10.12
C LEU A 164 -3.57 5.90 -8.91
N ASN A 165 -4.07 4.66 -9.01
CA ASN A 165 -4.01 3.69 -7.92
C ASN A 165 -2.55 3.35 -7.58
N ALA A 166 -1.73 3.01 -8.58
CA ALA A 166 -0.31 2.77 -8.41
C ALA A 166 0.42 3.95 -7.73
N ILE A 167 0.12 5.20 -8.11
CA ILE A 167 0.71 6.38 -7.46
C ILE A 167 0.33 6.42 -5.97
N VAL A 168 -0.95 6.22 -5.64
CA VAL A 168 -1.44 6.28 -4.25
C VAL A 168 -0.75 5.21 -3.40
N GLU A 169 -0.78 3.96 -3.86
CA GLU A 169 -0.19 2.83 -3.14
C GLU A 169 1.33 2.98 -2.99
N GLU A 170 2.05 3.31 -4.06
CA GLU A 170 3.49 3.44 -3.99
C GLU A 170 3.94 4.64 -3.15
N VAL A 171 3.20 5.76 -3.17
CA VAL A 171 3.47 6.88 -2.27
C VAL A 171 3.30 6.45 -0.81
N ILE A 172 2.24 5.71 -0.47
CA ILE A 172 2.01 5.23 0.91
C ILE A 172 3.13 4.27 1.33
N PHE A 173 3.30 3.17 0.59
CA PHE A 173 4.13 2.06 1.06
C PHE A 173 5.62 2.31 0.83
N ARG A 174 6.02 2.91 -0.30
CA ARG A 174 7.43 3.10 -0.67
C ARG A 174 7.91 4.52 -0.37
N GLY A 175 7.02 5.50 -0.54
CA GLY A 175 7.28 6.90 -0.24
C GLY A 175 7.25 7.21 1.26
N ILE A 176 6.18 6.84 1.97
CA ILE A 176 6.02 7.13 3.41
C ILE A 176 6.62 6.00 4.26
N ILE A 177 6.01 4.81 4.23
CA ILE A 177 6.28 3.73 5.18
C ILE A 177 7.72 3.24 5.04
N GLN A 178 8.16 2.83 3.85
CA GLN A 178 9.52 2.33 3.66
C GLN A 178 10.58 3.40 3.98
N THR A 179 10.37 4.66 3.56
CA THR A 179 11.31 5.75 3.85
C THR A 179 11.51 5.93 5.36
N GLU A 180 10.43 6.01 6.12
CA GLU A 180 10.52 6.18 7.57
C GLU A 180 11.07 4.95 8.27
N LEU A 181 10.69 3.74 7.83
CA LEU A 181 11.24 2.52 8.40
C LEU A 181 12.74 2.40 8.18
N THR A 182 13.29 2.86 7.06
CA THR A 182 14.75 2.86 6.85
C THR A 182 15.51 3.85 7.75
N LYS A 183 14.82 4.81 8.38
CA LYS A 183 15.43 5.71 9.38
C LYS A 183 15.66 5.02 10.72
N VAL A 184 14.96 3.91 10.99
CA VAL A 184 15.00 3.22 12.29
C VAL A 184 15.44 1.76 12.16
N PHE A 185 15.02 1.03 11.13
CA PHE A 185 15.41 -0.35 10.86
C PHE A 185 16.45 -0.45 9.74
N ASN A 186 17.11 -1.61 9.63
CA ASN A 186 17.86 -1.93 8.42
C ASN A 186 16.91 -2.12 7.23
N ILE A 187 17.46 -2.05 6.01
CA ILE A 187 16.65 -2.09 4.79
C ILE A 187 15.83 -3.38 4.65
N SER A 188 16.36 -4.53 5.05
CA SER A 188 15.66 -5.82 4.93
C SER A 188 14.41 -5.85 5.81
N VAL A 189 14.52 -5.40 7.06
CA VAL A 189 13.38 -5.30 7.99
C VAL A 189 12.38 -4.25 7.51
N ALA A 190 12.85 -3.11 7.00
CA ALA A 190 11.97 -2.09 6.44
C ALA A 190 11.15 -2.63 5.25
N ILE A 191 11.79 -3.35 4.32
CA ILE A 191 11.13 -3.99 3.17
C ILE A 191 10.14 -5.07 3.64
N PHE A 192 10.53 -5.88 4.62
CA PHE A 192 9.65 -6.93 5.15
C PHE A 192 8.38 -6.33 5.77
N LEU A 193 8.52 -5.36 6.68
CA LEU A 193 7.39 -4.77 7.40
C LEU A 193 6.45 -4.01 6.46
N GLN A 194 6.97 -3.24 5.49
CA GLN A 194 6.12 -2.57 4.51
C GLN A 194 5.39 -3.57 3.60
N ALA A 195 6.06 -4.66 3.19
CA ALA A 195 5.45 -5.66 2.32
C ALA A 195 4.37 -6.46 3.05
N PHE A 196 4.61 -6.76 4.33
CA PHE A 196 3.65 -7.44 5.18
C PHE A 196 2.39 -6.59 5.39
N LEU A 197 2.55 -5.29 5.64
CA LEU A 197 1.42 -4.35 5.68
C LEU A 197 0.69 -4.30 4.34
N PHE A 198 1.39 -4.11 3.23
CA PHE A 198 0.81 -4.06 1.89
C PHE A 198 -0.06 -5.29 1.59
N ALA A 199 0.47 -6.48 1.89
CA ALA A 199 -0.26 -7.73 1.75
C ALA A 199 -1.47 -7.84 2.68
N GLY A 200 -1.36 -7.30 3.91
CA GLY A 200 -2.47 -7.23 4.86
C GLY A 200 -3.64 -6.40 4.32
N PHE A 201 -3.37 -5.23 3.73
CA PHE A 201 -4.41 -4.40 3.09
C PHE A 201 -5.07 -5.13 1.91
N HIS A 202 -4.30 -5.91 1.15
CA HIS A 202 -4.83 -6.73 0.06
C HIS A 202 -5.71 -7.87 0.57
N TYR A 203 -5.32 -8.53 1.66
CA TYR A 203 -6.14 -9.54 2.31
C TYR A 203 -7.47 -8.97 2.84
N ALA A 204 -7.44 -7.77 3.41
CA ALA A 204 -8.61 -7.12 4.01
C ALA A 204 -9.72 -6.78 3.00
N GLY A 205 -9.38 -6.63 1.72
CA GLY A 205 -10.35 -6.26 0.70
C GLY A 205 -9.77 -5.78 -0.63
N GLY A 206 -8.45 -5.73 -0.79
CA GLY A 206 -7.79 -5.43 -2.06
C GLY A 206 -7.84 -6.60 -3.06
N PHE A 207 -7.03 -6.53 -4.11
CA PHE A 207 -6.96 -7.55 -5.16
C PHE A 207 -5.51 -7.82 -5.58
N PRO A 208 -5.03 -9.08 -5.61
CA PRO A 208 -5.72 -10.32 -5.24
C PRO A 208 -5.89 -10.45 -3.72
N ASN A 209 -6.92 -11.16 -3.28
CA ASN A 209 -7.26 -11.33 -1.86
C ASN A 209 -7.12 -12.78 -1.37
N GLY A 210 -7.51 -13.01 -0.10
CA GLY A 210 -7.34 -14.29 0.58
C GLY A 210 -5.88 -14.63 0.86
N LEU A 211 -5.63 -15.83 1.39
CA LEU A 211 -4.28 -16.24 1.81
C LEU A 211 -3.29 -16.32 0.65
N ILE A 212 -3.74 -16.77 -0.53
CA ILE A 212 -2.90 -16.84 -1.73
C ILE A 212 -2.61 -15.41 -2.23
N GLY A 213 -3.62 -14.54 -2.29
CA GLY A 213 -3.43 -13.13 -2.65
C GLY A 213 -2.49 -12.41 -1.70
N PHE A 214 -2.57 -12.67 -0.39
CA PHE A 214 -1.61 -12.17 0.61
C PHE A 214 -0.19 -12.61 0.29
N ALA A 215 0.04 -13.90 0.04
CA ALA A 215 1.38 -14.41 -0.28
C ALA A 215 1.94 -13.78 -1.58
N MET A 216 1.11 -13.68 -2.61
CA MET A 216 1.48 -13.06 -3.89
C MET A 216 1.83 -11.58 -3.73
N THR A 217 0.96 -10.82 -3.08
CA THR A 217 1.14 -9.37 -2.86
C THR A 217 2.30 -9.09 -1.91
N PHE A 218 2.59 -9.97 -0.95
CA PHE A 218 3.77 -9.88 -0.10
C PHE A 218 5.08 -10.02 -0.91
N VAL A 219 5.17 -11.05 -1.76
CA VAL A 219 6.36 -11.26 -2.62
C VAL A 219 6.51 -10.12 -3.61
N TYR A 220 5.42 -9.73 -4.25
CA TYR A 220 5.39 -8.57 -5.16
C TYR A 220 5.85 -7.29 -4.45
N ALA A 221 5.34 -7.06 -3.23
CA ALA A 221 5.67 -5.88 -2.46
C ALA A 221 7.13 -5.85 -2.00
N CYS A 222 7.74 -7.01 -1.76
CA CYS A 222 9.18 -7.14 -1.52
C CYS A 222 9.98 -6.74 -2.77
N ALA A 223 9.57 -7.20 -3.96
CA ALA A 223 10.23 -6.86 -5.22
C ALA A 223 10.18 -5.34 -5.49
N LEU A 224 9.01 -4.70 -5.33
CA LEU A 224 8.87 -3.26 -5.46
C LEU A 224 9.69 -2.49 -4.40
N GLY A 225 9.71 -2.97 -3.16
CA GLY A 225 10.51 -2.37 -2.09
C GLY A 225 12.01 -2.43 -2.38
N LEU A 226 12.49 -3.54 -2.93
CA LEU A 226 13.89 -3.67 -3.38
C LEU A 226 14.18 -2.74 -4.58
N MET A 227 13.26 -2.64 -5.52
CA MET A 227 13.38 -1.74 -6.67
C MET A 227 13.50 -0.28 -6.21
N ARG A 228 12.61 0.18 -5.31
CA ARG A 228 12.68 1.51 -4.70
C ARG A 228 14.01 1.75 -3.99
N TYR A 229 14.54 0.75 -3.29
CA TYR A 229 15.83 0.86 -2.63
C TYR A 229 16.98 1.06 -3.62
N LYS A 230 16.97 0.33 -4.74
CA LYS A 230 18.01 0.41 -5.78
C LYS A 230 17.99 1.73 -6.54
N VAL A 231 16.81 2.24 -6.90
CA VAL A 231 16.65 3.47 -7.69
C VAL A 231 16.53 4.74 -6.84
N LYS A 232 16.48 4.59 -5.51
CA LYS A 232 16.31 5.67 -4.52
C LYS A 232 15.06 6.53 -4.78
N GLY A 233 14.00 5.92 -5.30
CA GLY A 233 12.75 6.61 -5.55
C GLY A 233 11.60 5.71 -5.98
N VAL A 234 10.43 6.32 -6.17
CA VAL A 234 9.15 5.60 -6.38
C VAL A 234 8.77 5.43 -7.85
N LEU A 235 9.48 6.04 -8.80
CA LEU A 235 9.07 6.01 -10.21
C LEU A 235 9.07 4.59 -10.80
N ALA A 236 10.14 3.81 -10.59
CA ALA A 236 10.21 2.44 -11.11
C ALA A 236 9.14 1.52 -10.48
N PRO A 237 8.90 1.55 -9.15
CA PRO A 237 7.75 0.89 -8.55
C PRO A 237 6.40 1.33 -9.13
N ILE A 238 6.16 2.63 -9.31
CA ILE A 238 4.91 3.16 -9.89
C ILE A 238 4.69 2.58 -11.28
N ILE A 239 5.69 2.64 -12.17
CA ILE A 239 5.57 2.10 -13.52
C ILE A 239 5.24 0.60 -13.48
N THR A 240 5.97 -0.16 -12.64
CA THR A 240 5.75 -1.61 -12.50
C THR A 240 4.35 -1.92 -12.01
N HIS A 241 3.85 -1.15 -11.04
CA HIS A 241 2.54 -1.30 -10.43
C HIS A 241 1.40 -0.90 -11.36
N THR A 242 1.56 0.16 -12.15
CA THR A 242 0.59 0.52 -13.19
C THR A 242 0.32 -0.66 -14.14
N PHE A 243 1.34 -1.44 -14.53
CA PHE A 243 1.12 -2.62 -15.38
C PHE A 243 0.36 -3.75 -14.67
N ALA A 244 0.60 -3.96 -13.37
CA ALA A 244 -0.17 -4.91 -12.57
C ALA A 244 -1.65 -4.49 -12.51
N ASP A 245 -1.91 -3.22 -12.19
CA ASP A 245 -3.27 -2.68 -12.08
C ASP A 245 -4.00 -2.67 -13.43
N MET A 246 -3.30 -2.32 -14.52
CA MET A 246 -3.87 -2.45 -15.88
C MET A 246 -4.24 -3.90 -16.18
N THR A 247 -3.39 -4.86 -15.79
CA THR A 247 -3.70 -6.29 -15.98
C THR A 247 -4.96 -6.69 -15.21
N ILE A 248 -5.08 -6.25 -13.95
CA ILE A 248 -6.26 -6.52 -13.12
C ILE A 248 -7.51 -5.94 -13.78
N LEU A 249 -7.50 -4.65 -14.15
CA LEU A 249 -8.67 -3.99 -14.73
C LEU A 249 -9.08 -4.57 -16.08
N ILE A 250 -8.12 -4.92 -16.94
CA ILE A 250 -8.40 -5.60 -18.21
C ILE A 250 -8.96 -7.00 -17.97
N PHE A 251 -8.37 -7.75 -17.03
CA PHE A 251 -8.85 -9.08 -16.68
C PHE A 251 -10.29 -9.05 -16.14
N LEU A 252 -10.57 -8.15 -15.20
CA LEU A 252 -11.91 -7.94 -14.65
C LEU A 252 -12.93 -7.49 -15.69
N TRP A 253 -12.53 -6.71 -16.69
CA TRP A 253 -13.42 -6.27 -17.76
C TRP A 253 -13.74 -7.38 -18.79
N VAL A 254 -12.76 -8.22 -19.11
CA VAL A 254 -12.89 -9.18 -20.22
C VAL A 254 -13.39 -10.54 -19.74
N TYR A 255 -13.04 -10.94 -18.52
CA TYR A 255 -13.33 -12.29 -18.00
C TYR A 255 -14.62 -12.37 -17.17
N PHE A 256 -15.01 -11.28 -16.51
CA PHE A 256 -16.19 -11.20 -15.63
C PHE A 256 -17.19 -10.18 -16.16
#